data_AF-A0A7V2ALS4-F1
#
_entry.id   AF-A0A7V2ALS4-F1
#
_cell.length_a   1.000
_cell.length_b   1.000
_cell.length_c   1.000
_cell.angle_alpha   90.00
_cell.angle_beta   90.00
_cell.angle_gamma   90.00
#
_symmetry.space_group_name_H-M   'P 1'
#
loop_
_entity.id
_entity.type
_entity.pdbx_description
1 polymer ?
#
loop_
_entity_poly.entity_id
_entity_poly.type
_entity_poly.pdbx_seq_one_letter_code
_entity_poly.pdbx_strand_id
1 'polypeptide(L)'
;LIKRTNMESIRGVVNILIQTEKYGTPLAQSLRVLAAEYRDERMLKAEEKAAKLPAILTIPLIVFIMPSLFVVLLGPAILRTIDGLSGL
;
A
#
# COMPACT_ATOMS: atom_id res chain seq x y z
N LEU A 1 -18.46 25.02 -11.30
CA LEU A 1 -17.53 24.64 -10.20
C LEU A 1 -16.68 23.41 -10.54
N ILE A 2 -17.27 22.24 -10.84
CA ILE A 2 -16.54 20.99 -11.16
C ILE A 2 -15.39 21.19 -12.18
N LYS A 3 -15.64 21.91 -13.28
CA LYS A 3 -14.63 22.18 -14.33
C LYS A 3 -13.45 23.05 -13.87
N ARG A 4 -13.57 23.75 -12.74
CA ARG A 4 -12.58 24.71 -12.23
C ARG A 4 -11.77 24.18 -11.05
N THR A 5 -12.32 23.30 -10.22
CA THR A 5 -11.66 22.84 -8.99
C THR A 5 -11.00 21.45 -9.09
N ASN A 6 -11.27 20.66 -10.14
CA ASN A 6 -10.72 19.31 -10.40
C ASN A 6 -10.53 18.37 -9.18
N MET A 7 -11.26 18.61 -8.09
CA MET A 7 -11.24 17.80 -6.88
C MET A 7 -12.40 16.81 -6.96
N GLU A 8 -12.10 15.53 -6.80
CA GLU A 8 -13.07 14.44 -6.81
C GLU A 8 -14.14 14.62 -5.71
N SER A 9 -13.72 15.14 -4.55
CA SER A 9 -14.60 15.45 -3.44
C SER A 9 -15.72 16.46 -3.78
N ILE A 10 -15.37 17.51 -4.54
CA ILE A 10 -16.33 18.52 -4.98
C ILE A 10 -17.28 17.94 -6.04
N ARG A 11 -16.79 16.99 -6.86
CA ARG A 11 -17.59 16.31 -7.87
C ARG A 11 -18.67 15.45 -7.23
N GLY A 12 -18.33 14.72 -6.17
CA GLY A 12 -19.28 13.92 -5.38
C GLY A 12 -20.41 14.77 -4.78
N VAL A 13 -20.07 15.89 -4.15
CA VAL A 13 -21.06 16.82 -3.56
C VAL A 13 -22.03 17.38 -4.60
N VAL A 14 -21.52 17.82 -5.76
CA VAL A 14 -22.37 18.40 -6.82
C VAL A 14 -23.29 17.34 -7.44
N ASN A 15 -22.82 16.10 -7.61
CA ASN A 15 -23.65 15.01 -8.10
C ASN A 15 -24.83 14.71 -7.14
N ILE A 16 -24.58 14.72 -5.83
CA ILE A 16 -25.64 14.55 -4.84
C ILE A 16 -26.66 15.69 -4.91
N LEU A 17 -26.22 16.93 -5.06
CA LEU A 17 -27.11 18.08 -5.23
C LEU A 17 -28.03 17.92 -6.46
N ILE A 18 -27.48 17.52 -7.60
CA ILE A 18 -28.25 17.29 -8.84
C ILE A 18 -29.25 16.13 -8.66
N GLN A 19 -28.84 15.06 -7.98
CA GLN A 19 -29.73 13.93 -7.69
C GLN A 19 -30.87 14.31 -6.75
N THR A 20 -30.61 15.11 -5.71
CA THR A 20 -31.65 15.61 -4.81
C THR A 20 -32.60 16.57 -5.52
N GLU A 21 -32.10 17.48 -6.34
CA GLU A 21 -32.94 18.39 -7.13
C GLU A 21 -33.87 17.62 -8.08
N LYS A 22 -33.35 16.57 -8.74
CA LYS A 22 -34.07 15.83 -9.78
C LYS A 22 -35.03 14.76 -9.24
N TYR A 23 -34.73 14.16 -8.09
CA TYR A 23 -35.46 13.02 -7.54
C TYR A 23 -36.03 13.26 -6.13
N GLY A 24 -35.80 14.42 -5.53
CA GLY A 24 -36.30 14.75 -4.19
C GLY A 24 -35.68 13.91 -3.06
N THR A 25 -34.54 13.26 -3.30
CA THR A 25 -33.89 12.40 -2.30
C THR A 25 -33.39 13.22 -1.10
N PRO A 26 -33.28 12.66 0.12
CA PRO A 26 -32.95 13.45 1.29
C PRO A 26 -31.50 14.00 1.25
N LEU A 27 -31.33 15.27 0.88
CA LEU A 27 -30.01 15.93 0.72
C LEU A 27 -29.11 15.76 1.95
N ALA A 28 -29.69 15.99 3.13
CA ALA A 28 -28.97 15.95 4.39
C ALA A 28 -28.43 14.55 4.72
N GLN A 29 -29.17 13.51 4.35
CA GLN A 29 -28.74 12.12 4.56
C GLN A 29 -27.61 11.77 3.58
N SER A 30 -27.78 12.09 2.29
CA SER A 30 -26.78 11.81 1.27
C SER A 30 -25.45 12.54 1.54
N LEU A 31 -25.50 13.81 1.97
CA LEU A 31 -24.29 14.55 2.36
C LEU A 31 -23.62 13.99 3.63
N ARG A 32 -24.40 13.48 4.60
CA ARG A 32 -23.84 12.82 5.79
C ARG A 32 -23.12 11.52 5.43
N VAL A 33 -23.70 10.72 4.53
CA VAL A 33 -23.09 9.49 4.02
C VAL A 33 -21.80 9.82 3.27
N LEU A 34 -21.83 10.77 2.33
CA LEU A 34 -20.65 11.17 1.57
C LEU A 34 -19.53 11.70 2.49
N ALA A 35 -19.88 12.45 3.54
CA ALA A 35 -18.91 12.91 4.54
C ALA A 35 -18.32 11.78 5.38
N ALA A 36 -19.09 10.71 5.64
CA ALA A 36 -18.57 9.51 6.29
C ALA A 36 -17.62 8.74 5.37
N GLU A 37 -18.03 8.53 4.11
CA GLU A 37 -17.19 7.88 3.09
C GLU A 37 -15.83 8.57 2.92
N TYR A 38 -15.78 9.91 2.90
CA TYR A 38 -14.49 10.61 2.82
C TYR A 38 -13.60 10.45 4.06
N ARG A 39 -14.18 10.22 5.24
CA ARG A 39 -13.40 9.89 6.44
C ARG A 39 -12.85 8.46 6.34
N ASP A 40 -13.68 7.53 5.87
CA ASP A 40 -13.31 6.13 5.71
C ASP A 40 -12.24 5.98 4.61
N GLU A 41 -12.38 6.66 3.49
CA GLU A 41 -11.39 6.69 2.41
C GLU A 41 -10.02 7.21 2.90
N ARG A 42 -10.03 8.23 3.77
CA ARG A 42 -8.80 8.73 4.39
C ARG A 42 -8.15 7.69 5.30
N MET A 43 -8.95 6.93 6.05
CA MET A 43 -8.45 5.83 6.88
C MET A 43 -7.90 4.70 6.02
N LEU A 44 -8.64 4.27 5.00
CA LEU A 44 -8.23 3.22 4.06
C LEU A 44 -6.88 3.55 3.39
N LYS A 45 -6.67 4.81 2.99
CA LYS A 45 -5.37 5.25 2.43
C LYS A 45 -4.22 5.15 3.45
N ALA A 46 -4.51 5.33 4.74
CA ALA A 46 -3.52 5.15 5.80
C ALA A 46 -3.25 3.65 6.03
N GLU A 47 -4.30 2.83 6.09
CA GLU A 47 -4.21 1.38 6.21
C GLU A 47 -3.47 0.76 5.03
N GLU A 48 -3.70 1.21 3.80
CA GLU A 48 -3.00 0.74 2.60
C GLU A 48 -1.50 0.98 2.70
N LYS A 49 -1.08 2.14 3.22
CA LYS A 49 0.34 2.43 3.47
C LYS A 49 0.90 1.52 4.55
N ALA A 50 0.16 1.27 5.62
CA ALA A 50 0.58 0.38 6.70
C ALA A 50 0.70 -1.08 6.22
N ALA A 51 -0.26 -1.57 5.44
CA ALA A 51 -0.28 -2.92 4.88
C ALA A 51 0.86 -3.18 3.89
N LYS A 52 1.41 -2.12 3.25
CA LYS A 52 2.57 -2.21 2.36
C LYS A 52 3.91 -2.24 3.10
N LEU A 53 3.96 -1.86 4.38
CA LEU A 53 5.21 -1.84 5.17
C LEU A 53 5.92 -3.21 5.23
N PRO A 54 5.23 -4.34 5.50
CA PRO A 54 5.89 -5.63 5.61
C PRO A 54 6.58 -6.05 4.31
N ALA A 55 5.91 -5.86 3.17
CA ALA A 55 6.48 -6.20 1.87
C ALA A 55 7.73 -5.37 1.56
N ILE A 56 7.71 -4.08 1.88
CA ILE A 56 8.86 -3.18 1.69
C ILE A 56 10.03 -3.59 2.60
N LEU A 57 9.76 -4.01 3.85
CA LEU A 57 10.79 -4.43 4.80
C LEU A 57 11.38 -5.82 4.50
N THR A 58 10.62 -6.73 3.89
CA THR A 58 11.08 -8.07 3.52
C THR A 58 12.22 -8.04 2.50
N ILE A 59 12.21 -7.11 1.55
CA ILE A 59 13.23 -7.05 0.49
C ILE A 59 14.63 -6.75 1.06
N PRO A 60 14.86 -5.67 1.83
CA PRO A 60 16.12 -5.45 2.52
C PRO A 60 16.53 -6.63 3.40
N LEU A 61 15.59 -7.19 4.17
CA LEU A 61 15.87 -8.31 5.06
C LEU A 61 16.46 -9.50 4.29
N ILE A 62 15.84 -9.87 3.15
CA ILE A 62 16.34 -10.94 2.28
C ILE A 62 17.73 -10.58 1.74
N VAL A 63 17.94 -9.36 1.24
CA VAL A 63 19.22 -8.93 0.65
C VAL A 63 20.36 -8.92 1.68
N PHE A 64 20.08 -8.66 2.96
CA PHE A 64 21.11 -8.69 4.00
C PHE A 64 21.29 -10.06 4.64
N ILE A 65 20.21 -10.82 4.86
CA ILE A 65 20.28 -12.12 5.54
C ILE A 65 20.69 -13.24 4.58
N MET A 66 20.13 -13.32 3.37
CA MET A 66 20.41 -14.44 2.46
C MET A 66 21.90 -14.57 2.10
N PRO A 67 22.64 -13.50 1.75
CA PRO A 67 24.06 -13.61 1.48
C PRO A 67 24.86 -14.06 2.71
N SER A 68 24.51 -13.56 3.90
CA SER A 68 25.15 -13.98 5.15
C SER A 68 24.94 -15.47 5.40
N LEU A 69 23.72 -15.99 5.18
CA LEU A 69 23.43 -17.42 5.32
C LEU A 69 24.20 -18.26 4.30
N PHE A 70 24.30 -17.79 3.06
CA PHE A 70 25.09 -18.46 2.01
C PHE A 70 26.57 -18.57 2.40
N VAL A 71 27.17 -17.49 2.92
CA VAL A 71 28.58 -17.48 3.33
C VAL A 71 28.82 -18.45 4.50
N VAL A 72 27.94 -18.46 5.50
CA VAL A 72 28.09 -19.33 6.67
C VAL A 72 27.88 -20.80 6.31
N LEU A 73 26.93 -21.12 5.42
CA LEU A 73 26.59 -22.50 5.07
C LEU A 73 27.55 -23.08 4.02
N LEU A 74 27.79 -22.36 2.92
CA LEU A 74 28.61 -22.85 1.81
C LEU A 74 30.10 -22.51 1.98
N GLY A 75 30.46 -21.44 2.67
CA GLY A 75 31.85 -21.03 2.90
C GLY A 75 32.75 -22.17 3.40
N PRO A 76 32.44 -22.84 4.52
CA PRO A 76 33.28 -23.94 5.01
C PRO A 76 33.23 -25.18 4.11
N ALA A 77 32.12 -25.44 3.43
CA ALA A 77 32.02 -26.55 2.49
C ALA A 77 32.98 -26.35 1.30
N ILE A 78 33.01 -25.14 0.73
CA ILE A 78 33.91 -24.78 -0.37
C ILE A 78 35.36 -24.88 0.07
N LEU A 79 35.72 -24.32 1.24
CA LEU A 79 37.08 -24.41 1.77
C LEU A 79 37.52 -25.86 1.95
N ARG A 80 36.67 -26.71 2.56
CA ARG A 80 36.95 -28.15 2.72
C ARG A 80 37.15 -28.88 1.40
N THR A 81 36.36 -28.54 0.37
CA THR A 81 36.51 -29.17 -0.96
C THR A 81 37.80 -28.75 -1.67
N ILE A 82 38.22 -27.49 -1.52
CA ILE A 82 39.47 -26.98 -2.11
C ILE A 82 40.67 -27.59 -1.40
N ASP A 83 40.67 -27.61 -0.06
CA ASP A 83 41.74 -28.23 0.73
C ASP A 83 41.91 -29.71 0.35
N GLY A 84 40.81 -30.45 0.23
CA GLY A 84 40.82 -31.85 -0.18
C GLY A 84 41.31 -32.10 -1.61
N LEU A 85 41.11 -31.15 -2.53
CA LEU A 85 41.62 -31.25 -3.91
C LEU A 85 43.10 -30.87 -4.01
N SER A 86 43.58 -29.95 -3.16
CA SER A 86 44.98 -29.52 -3.14
C SER A 86 45.92 -30.49 -2.43
N GLY A 87 45.37 -31.43 -1.65
CA GLY A 87 46.12 -32.51 -0.98
C GLY A 87 46.28 -33.79 -1.81
N LEU A 88 45.80 -33.80 -3.06
CA LEU A 88 46.02 -34.82 -4.09
C LEU A 88 47.15 -34.37 -5.03
#